data_AF-A0A447TUA4-F1
#
_entry.id   AF-A0A447TUA4-F1
#
_cell.length_a   1.000
_cell.length_b   1.000
_cell.length_c   1.000
_cell.angle_alpha   90.00
_cell.angle_beta   90.00
_cell.angle_gamma   90.00
#
_symmetry.space_group_name_H-M   'P 1'
#
loop_
_entity.id
_entity.type
_entity.pdbx_description
1 polymer ?
#
loop_
_entity_poly.entity_id
_entity_poly.type
_entity_poly.pdbx_seq_one_letter_code
_entity_poly.pdbx_strand_id
1 'polypeptide(L)'
;MTCPLNLGTANTLIYVKGQGIVLNEPSVVAIRQDRAGSPKSVAAVGHDAKQMLGRTPGNIAAIRPMKDGVIADFFVTEKMLQHFIKQVHSNSFMRPSPRVLVCVPVGATQVERRAIRESAQGAGAREVFLIEEPMAAAIGAGLPVSEATGSMVVDIGGGTTEVAVISLNGVVYSSSVRIGGDRFDEAIINYVRRNYGSLIGEATAERIKHEIGSAYPGDEVREIEVRGRNLAEGVSTRLLP
;
A
#
# COMPACT_ATOMS: atom_id res chain seq x y z
N MET A 1 -12.23 16.07 -15.34
CA MET A 1 -11.65 15.94 -13.99
C MET A 1 -10.46 14.99 -14.09
N THR A 2 -9.27 15.43 -13.67
CA THR A 2 -8.09 14.56 -13.57
C THR A 2 -7.93 14.16 -12.11
N CYS A 3 -7.78 12.87 -11.87
CA CYS A 3 -7.78 12.24 -10.56
C CYS A 3 -6.46 11.46 -10.41
N PRO A 4 -5.37 12.07 -9.93
CA PRO A 4 -4.18 11.33 -9.56
C PRO A 4 -4.52 10.31 -8.49
N LEU A 5 -4.10 9.09 -8.73
CA LEU A 5 -4.31 7.94 -7.88
C LEU A 5 -2.96 7.31 -7.59
N ASN A 6 -2.60 7.21 -6.31
CA ASN A 6 -1.45 6.44 -5.91
C ASN A 6 -1.92 5.02 -5.56
N LEU A 7 -1.59 4.02 -6.37
CA LEU A 7 -1.83 2.60 -6.07
C LEU A 7 -0.70 2.04 -5.22
N GLY A 8 -0.57 2.54 -4.00
CA GLY A 8 0.48 2.06 -3.11
C GLY A 8 0.21 0.63 -2.64
N THR A 9 1.30 -0.11 -2.44
CA THR A 9 1.29 -1.48 -1.86
C THR A 9 0.60 -1.54 -0.50
N ALA A 10 0.64 -0.45 0.28
CA ALA A 10 0.05 -0.36 1.61
C ALA A 10 -1.22 0.50 1.65
N ASN A 11 -1.20 1.65 0.96
CA ASN A 11 -2.31 2.62 0.96
C ASN A 11 -2.60 3.10 -0.46
N THR A 12 -3.87 3.37 -0.73
CA THR A 12 -4.35 4.02 -1.94
C THR A 12 -4.77 5.46 -1.62
N LEU A 13 -4.24 6.42 -2.37
CA LEU A 13 -4.60 7.82 -2.25
C LEU A 13 -5.27 8.31 -3.53
N ILE A 14 -6.30 9.14 -3.39
CA ILE A 14 -6.95 9.82 -4.52
C ILE A 14 -6.89 11.33 -4.30
N TYR A 15 -6.35 12.03 -5.29
CA TYR A 15 -6.32 13.48 -5.37
C TYR A 15 -7.33 13.97 -6.40
N VAL A 16 -8.05 15.05 -6.08
CA VAL A 16 -8.92 15.75 -7.03
C VAL A 16 -8.43 17.18 -7.18
N LYS A 17 -8.19 17.61 -8.43
CA LYS A 17 -7.75 18.98 -8.73
C LYS A 17 -8.73 19.99 -8.13
N GLY A 18 -8.22 20.87 -7.27
CA GLY A 18 -9.00 21.91 -6.58
C GLY A 18 -9.63 21.47 -5.25
N GLN A 19 -9.56 20.19 -4.90
CA GLN A 19 -10.04 19.66 -3.60
C GLN A 19 -8.93 19.07 -2.73
N GLY A 20 -7.78 18.73 -3.32
CA GLY A 20 -6.69 18.11 -2.58
C GLY A 20 -6.82 16.58 -2.54
N ILE A 21 -6.24 15.96 -1.51
CA ILE A 21 -6.41 14.52 -1.24
C ILE A 21 -7.81 14.32 -0.67
N VAL A 22 -8.63 13.56 -1.38
CA VAL A 22 -10.03 13.29 -1.03
C VAL A 22 -10.25 11.86 -0.51
N LEU A 23 -9.25 11.00 -0.65
CA LEU A 23 -9.26 9.64 -0.12
C LEU A 23 -7.83 9.21 0.25
N ASN A 24 -7.71 8.57 1.41
CA ASN A 24 -6.50 7.91 1.89
C ASN A 24 -6.93 6.66 2.66
N GLU A 25 -6.87 5.50 2.02
CA GLU A 25 -7.40 4.24 2.53
C GLU A 25 -6.35 3.13 2.38
N PRO A 26 -6.25 2.17 3.31
CA PRO A 26 -5.46 0.97 3.12
C PRO A 26 -5.81 0.22 1.83
N SER A 27 -4.80 -0.28 1.12
CA SER A 27 -4.96 -1.13 -0.06
C SER A 27 -5.32 -2.57 0.35
N VAL A 28 -6.46 -2.74 1.03
CA VAL A 28 -6.93 -4.02 1.58
C VAL A 28 -8.39 -4.25 1.20
N VAL A 29 -8.72 -5.49 0.82
CA VAL A 29 -10.08 -5.92 0.49
C VAL A 29 -10.40 -7.19 1.26
N ALA A 30 -11.54 -7.19 1.96
CA ALA A 30 -12.09 -8.40 2.55
C ALA A 30 -13.09 -9.02 1.58
N ILE A 31 -12.93 -10.31 1.28
CA ILE A 31 -13.73 -11.04 0.32
C ILE A 31 -14.43 -12.21 1.01
N ARG A 32 -15.73 -12.36 0.79
CA ARG A 32 -16.46 -13.57 1.17
C ARG A 32 -16.14 -14.67 0.18
N GLN A 33 -15.68 -15.79 0.72
CA GLN A 33 -15.45 -17.03 0.01
C GLN A 33 -16.57 -17.99 0.43
N ASP A 34 -17.72 -17.86 -0.23
CA ASP A 34 -18.81 -18.83 -0.08
C ASP A 34 -18.41 -20.16 -0.76
N ARG A 35 -19.27 -21.18 -0.71
CA ARG A 35 -18.99 -22.54 -1.23
C ARG A 35 -18.30 -22.53 -2.59
N ALA A 36 -17.42 -23.51 -2.84
CA ALA A 36 -16.69 -23.65 -4.09
C ALA A 36 -17.61 -23.47 -5.32
N GLY A 37 -17.29 -22.49 -6.17
CA GLY A 37 -18.09 -22.13 -7.36
C GLY A 37 -18.97 -20.88 -7.21
N SER A 38 -19.11 -20.32 -6.00
CA SER A 38 -19.83 -19.06 -5.77
C SER A 38 -18.98 -17.85 -6.21
N PRO A 39 -19.58 -16.81 -6.80
CA PRO A 39 -18.83 -15.59 -7.11
C PRO A 39 -18.32 -14.93 -5.83
N LYS A 40 -17.01 -14.67 -5.79
CA LYS A 40 -16.36 -13.89 -4.75
C LYS A 40 -17.08 -12.54 -4.60
N SER A 41 -17.57 -12.24 -3.39
CA SER A 41 -18.22 -10.95 -3.10
C SER A 41 -17.40 -10.14 -2.11
N VAL A 42 -17.35 -8.82 -2.31
CA VAL A 42 -16.61 -7.91 -1.43
C VAL A 42 -17.39 -7.71 -0.13
N ALA A 43 -16.75 -8.00 1.00
CA ALA A 43 -17.29 -7.78 2.34
C ALA A 43 -16.99 -6.38 2.86
N ALA A 44 -15.75 -5.92 2.66
CA ALA A 44 -15.25 -4.61 3.09
C ALA A 44 -14.03 -4.20 2.24
N VAL A 45 -13.72 -2.92 2.22
CA VAL A 45 -12.55 -2.33 1.52
C VAL A 45 -11.94 -1.27 2.44
N GLY A 46 -10.64 -1.01 2.34
CA GLY A 46 -10.00 0.09 3.07
C GLY A 46 -9.76 -0.23 4.55
N HIS A 47 -10.00 0.75 5.43
CA HIS A 47 -9.79 0.60 6.86
C HIS A 47 -10.57 -0.57 7.47
N ASP A 48 -11.83 -0.75 7.08
CA ASP A 48 -12.67 -1.84 7.58
C ASP A 48 -12.09 -3.20 7.22
N ALA A 49 -11.54 -3.34 5.99
CA ALA A 49 -10.87 -4.57 5.58
C ALA A 49 -9.50 -4.75 6.27
N LYS A 50 -8.74 -3.68 6.50
CA LYS A 50 -7.45 -3.73 7.23
C LYS A 50 -7.64 -4.25 8.65
N GLN A 51 -8.70 -3.84 9.35
CA GLN A 51 -9.01 -4.31 10.71
C GLN A 51 -9.31 -5.82 10.78
N MET A 52 -9.66 -6.44 9.65
CA MET A 52 -9.94 -7.87 9.55
C MET A 52 -8.69 -8.73 9.33
N LEU A 53 -7.53 -8.14 8.98
CA LEU A 53 -6.30 -8.91 8.73
C LEU A 53 -5.91 -9.75 9.94
N GLY A 54 -5.77 -11.07 9.74
CA GLY A 54 -5.47 -12.03 10.78
C GLY A 54 -6.60 -12.27 11.80
N ARG A 55 -7.80 -11.72 11.56
CA ARG A 55 -8.97 -11.80 12.46
C ARG A 55 -10.24 -12.30 11.76
N THR A 56 -10.16 -12.74 10.51
CA THR A 56 -11.34 -13.20 9.76
C THR A 56 -11.80 -14.61 10.16
N PRO A 57 -13.11 -14.90 10.10
CA PRO A 57 -13.61 -16.27 10.10
C PRO A 57 -13.23 -16.98 8.79
N GLY A 58 -13.30 -18.32 8.76
CA GLY A 58 -12.81 -19.12 7.63
C GLY A 58 -13.48 -18.87 6.27
N ASN A 59 -14.64 -18.22 6.24
CA ASN A 59 -15.36 -17.85 5.01
C ASN A 59 -15.07 -16.41 4.53
N ILE A 60 -14.18 -15.66 5.20
CA ILE A 60 -13.76 -14.33 4.80
C ILE A 60 -12.23 -14.29 4.71
N ALA A 61 -11.71 -13.74 3.63
CA ALA A 61 -10.28 -13.49 3.47
C ALA A 61 -10.02 -12.00 3.28
N ALA A 62 -9.23 -11.40 4.16
CA ALA A 62 -8.68 -10.06 3.97
C ALA A 62 -7.37 -10.15 3.17
N ILE A 63 -7.32 -9.46 2.03
CA ILE A 63 -6.28 -9.59 1.01
C ILE A 63 -5.75 -8.21 0.64
N ARG A 64 -4.43 -8.09 0.50
CA ARG A 64 -3.77 -6.96 -0.15
C ARG A 64 -3.61 -7.31 -1.64
N PRO A 65 -4.38 -6.69 -2.55
CA PRO A 65 -4.36 -7.10 -3.96
C PRO A 65 -3.19 -6.49 -4.73
N MET A 66 -2.50 -5.53 -4.13
CA MET A 66 -1.23 -4.97 -4.59
C MET A 66 -0.09 -5.56 -3.76
N LYS A 67 0.99 -5.98 -4.42
CA LYS A 67 2.21 -6.45 -3.76
C LYS A 67 3.42 -5.93 -4.51
N ASP A 68 4.39 -5.37 -3.80
CA ASP A 68 5.61 -4.78 -4.38
C ASP A 68 5.33 -3.80 -5.54
N GLY A 69 4.25 -3.02 -5.42
CA GLY A 69 3.81 -2.03 -6.41
C GLY A 69 3.13 -2.62 -7.66
N VAL A 70 2.89 -3.93 -7.69
CA VAL A 70 2.27 -4.63 -8.83
C VAL A 70 0.96 -5.31 -8.43
N ILE A 71 0.10 -5.58 -9.42
CA ILE A 71 -1.20 -6.23 -9.20
C ILE A 71 -0.97 -7.73 -8.99
N ALA A 72 -1.29 -8.22 -7.79
CA ALA A 72 -1.26 -9.64 -7.45
C ALA A 72 -2.61 -10.34 -7.73
N ASP A 73 -3.72 -9.62 -7.59
CA ASP A 73 -5.06 -10.11 -7.95
C ASP A 73 -5.85 -9.01 -8.69
N PHE A 74 -6.05 -9.23 -9.99
CA PHE A 74 -6.72 -8.29 -10.89
C PHE A 74 -8.17 -8.02 -10.50
N PHE A 75 -8.92 -9.07 -10.20
CA PHE A 75 -10.34 -8.96 -9.87
C PHE A 75 -10.51 -8.17 -8.57
N VAL A 76 -9.68 -8.46 -7.57
CA VAL A 76 -9.75 -7.79 -6.28
C VAL A 76 -9.29 -6.33 -6.38
N THR A 77 -8.25 -6.06 -7.17
CA THR A 77 -7.79 -4.68 -7.44
C THR A 77 -8.85 -3.86 -8.15
N GLU A 78 -9.51 -4.41 -9.17
CA GLU A 78 -10.59 -3.73 -9.87
C GLU A 78 -11.75 -3.40 -8.92
N LYS A 79 -12.17 -4.34 -8.08
CA LYS A 79 -13.23 -4.11 -7.09
C LYS A 79 -12.84 -3.05 -6.05
N MET A 80 -11.59 -3.05 -5.60
CA MET A 80 -11.04 -2.02 -4.71
C MET A 80 -11.12 -0.63 -5.35
N LEU A 81 -10.62 -0.51 -6.58
CA LEU A 81 -10.66 0.74 -7.34
C LEU A 81 -12.08 1.22 -7.63
N GLN A 82 -12.99 0.31 -8.00
CA GLN A 82 -14.42 0.62 -8.18
C GLN A 82 -15.03 1.19 -6.90
N HIS A 83 -14.69 0.62 -5.75
CA HIS A 83 -15.15 1.09 -4.45
C HIS A 83 -14.65 2.51 -4.15
N PHE A 84 -13.33 2.74 -4.24
CA PHE A 84 -12.74 4.05 -3.94
C PHE A 84 -13.19 5.14 -4.91
N ILE A 85 -13.24 4.85 -6.22
CA ILE A 85 -13.75 5.81 -7.22
C ILE A 85 -15.22 6.15 -6.93
N LYS A 86 -16.05 5.15 -6.60
CA LYS A 86 -17.45 5.38 -6.24
C LYS A 86 -17.59 6.22 -4.97
N GLN A 87 -16.77 5.97 -3.95
CA GLN A 87 -16.77 6.71 -2.69
C GLN A 87 -16.50 8.20 -2.92
N VAL A 88 -15.48 8.52 -3.73
CA VAL A 88 -15.12 9.91 -4.07
C VAL A 88 -16.22 10.62 -4.89
N HIS A 89 -16.99 9.89 -5.71
CA HIS A 89 -18.05 10.46 -6.55
C HIS A 89 -19.46 10.35 -5.97
N SER A 90 -19.59 9.94 -4.70
CA SER A 90 -20.89 9.63 -4.06
C SER A 90 -21.88 10.80 -4.03
N ASN A 91 -21.39 12.03 -3.98
CA ASN A 91 -22.21 13.25 -3.88
C ASN A 91 -22.50 13.95 -5.23
N SER A 92 -22.09 13.37 -6.36
CA SER A 92 -22.26 14.01 -7.67
C SER A 92 -23.45 13.44 -8.45
N PHE A 93 -24.39 14.31 -8.83
CA PHE A 93 -25.58 13.97 -9.63
C PHE A 93 -25.21 13.44 -11.04
N MET A 94 -24.03 13.83 -11.54
CA MET A 94 -23.38 13.21 -12.70
C MET A 94 -22.14 12.43 -12.24
N ARG A 95 -21.96 11.21 -12.73
CA ARG A 95 -20.73 10.43 -12.53
C ARG A 95 -19.83 10.56 -13.78
N PRO A 96 -19.05 11.62 -13.94
CA PRO A 96 -18.14 11.70 -15.07
C PRO A 96 -17.09 10.59 -14.93
N SER A 97 -16.84 9.83 -16.01
CA SER A 97 -15.70 8.92 -16.06
C SER A 97 -14.41 9.72 -15.95
N PRO A 98 -13.63 9.61 -14.85
CA PRO A 98 -12.50 10.48 -14.60
C PRO A 98 -11.32 10.12 -15.51
N ARG A 99 -10.45 11.10 -15.77
CA ARG A 99 -9.09 10.83 -16.27
C ARG A 99 -8.24 10.52 -15.04
N VAL A 100 -7.53 9.41 -15.03
CA VAL A 100 -6.75 8.96 -13.86
C VAL A 100 -5.26 9.01 -14.20
N LEU A 101 -4.46 9.47 -13.26
CA LEU A 101 -2.99 9.39 -13.33
C LEU A 101 -2.53 8.41 -12.24
N VAL A 102 -1.93 7.28 -12.60
CA VAL A 102 -1.54 6.24 -11.64
C VAL A 102 -0.02 6.21 -11.47
N CYS A 103 0.45 6.23 -10.22
CA CYS A 103 1.87 5.99 -9.92
C CYS A 103 2.19 4.51 -10.10
N VAL A 104 3.32 4.20 -10.75
CA VAL A 104 3.81 2.82 -10.93
C VAL A 104 5.30 2.73 -10.59
N PRO A 105 5.75 1.60 -10.05
CA PRO A 105 7.17 1.37 -9.80
C PRO A 105 8.00 1.60 -11.08
N VAL A 106 9.19 2.18 -10.94
CA VAL A 106 10.08 2.40 -12.10
C VAL A 106 10.42 1.08 -12.79
N GLY A 107 10.56 -0.01 -12.03
CA GLY A 107 10.85 -1.35 -12.50
C GLY A 107 9.66 -2.15 -13.04
N ALA A 108 8.43 -1.59 -13.06
CA ALA A 108 7.24 -2.32 -13.50
C ALA A 108 7.33 -2.73 -14.98
N THR A 109 7.13 -4.02 -15.25
CA THR A 109 7.12 -4.61 -16.60
C THR A 109 5.96 -4.07 -17.43
N GLN A 110 6.02 -4.22 -18.76
CA GLN A 110 4.92 -3.81 -19.64
C GLN A 110 3.60 -4.53 -19.31
N VAL A 111 3.66 -5.79 -18.87
CA VAL A 111 2.48 -6.57 -18.47
C VAL A 111 1.86 -5.98 -17.20
N GLU A 112 2.67 -5.63 -16.19
CA GLU A 112 2.19 -5.00 -14.95
C GLU A 112 1.65 -3.59 -15.18
N ARG A 113 2.33 -2.77 -16.00
CA ARG A 113 1.84 -1.45 -16.40
C ARG A 113 0.51 -1.55 -17.16
N ARG A 114 0.36 -2.55 -18.03
CA ARG A 114 -0.89 -2.83 -18.74
C ARG A 114 -2.00 -3.28 -17.79
N ALA A 115 -1.68 -4.16 -16.84
CA ALA A 115 -2.59 -4.63 -15.81
C ALA A 115 -3.20 -3.46 -15.02
N ILE A 116 -2.35 -2.55 -14.55
CA ILE A 116 -2.77 -1.36 -13.79
C ILE A 116 -3.70 -0.49 -14.63
N ARG A 117 -3.36 -0.30 -15.91
CA ARG A 117 -4.19 0.46 -16.85
C ARG A 117 -5.57 -0.17 -17.03
N GLU A 118 -5.62 -1.48 -17.28
CA GLU A 118 -6.86 -2.23 -17.49
C GLU A 118 -7.73 -2.26 -16.22
N SER A 119 -7.15 -2.43 -15.03
CA SER A 119 -7.90 -2.37 -13.77
C SER A 119 -8.49 -0.98 -13.49
N ALA A 120 -7.74 0.09 -13.76
CA ALA A 120 -8.26 1.45 -13.61
C ALA A 120 -9.37 1.77 -14.63
N GLN A 121 -9.23 1.30 -15.87
CA GLN A 121 -10.28 1.42 -16.90
C GLN A 121 -11.54 0.62 -16.53
N GLY A 122 -11.39 -0.64 -16.11
CA GLY A 122 -12.47 -1.48 -15.60
C GLY A 122 -13.16 -0.89 -14.37
N ALA A 123 -12.45 -0.07 -13.60
CA ALA A 123 -13.02 0.69 -12.49
C ALA A 123 -13.78 1.97 -12.88
N GLY A 124 -13.87 2.29 -14.18
CA GLY A 124 -14.66 3.40 -14.72
C GLY A 124 -13.85 4.62 -15.16
N ALA A 125 -12.51 4.52 -15.20
CA ALA A 125 -11.66 5.58 -15.75
C ALA A 125 -11.82 5.69 -17.27
N ARG A 126 -11.95 6.92 -17.78
CA ARG A 126 -12.03 7.20 -19.23
C ARG A 126 -10.67 7.11 -19.90
N GLU A 127 -9.65 7.67 -19.24
CA GLU A 127 -8.26 7.68 -19.68
C GLU A 127 -7.38 7.39 -18.48
N VAL A 128 -6.30 6.64 -18.70
CA VAL A 128 -5.36 6.27 -17.65
C VAL A 128 -3.95 6.58 -18.11
N PHE A 129 -3.32 7.51 -17.42
CA PHE A 129 -1.92 7.88 -17.57
C PHE A 129 -1.12 7.20 -16.46
N LEU A 130 0.12 6.82 -16.76
CA LEU A 130 1.04 6.25 -15.77
C LEU A 130 2.19 7.23 -15.56
N ILE A 131 2.60 7.42 -14.32
CA ILE A 131 3.80 8.17 -13.94
C ILE A 131 4.67 7.27 -13.06
N GLU A 132 5.98 7.38 -13.20
CA GLU A 132 6.92 6.62 -12.38
C GLU A 132 6.88 7.16 -10.94
N GLU A 133 6.76 6.25 -9.97
CA GLU A 133 6.77 6.55 -8.54
C GLU A 133 7.89 7.50 -8.11
N PRO A 134 9.18 7.28 -8.45
CA PRO A 134 10.25 8.18 -8.03
C PRO A 134 10.12 9.58 -8.62
N MET A 135 9.59 9.72 -9.84
CA MET A 135 9.32 11.04 -10.42
C MET A 135 8.19 11.74 -9.66
N ALA A 136 7.11 11.03 -9.36
CA ALA A 136 6.01 11.56 -8.56
C ALA A 136 6.47 11.95 -7.14
N ALA A 137 7.29 11.12 -6.51
CA ALA A 137 7.87 11.38 -5.19
C ALA A 137 8.79 12.60 -5.19
N ALA A 138 9.67 12.72 -6.19
CA ALA A 138 10.58 13.86 -6.32
C ALA A 138 9.82 15.18 -6.54
N ILE A 139 8.79 15.18 -7.38
CA ILE A 139 7.90 16.34 -7.57
C ILE A 139 7.17 16.66 -6.26
N GLY A 140 6.63 15.63 -5.58
CA GLY A 140 5.92 15.79 -4.30
C GLY A 140 6.80 16.33 -3.18
N ALA A 141 8.10 16.01 -3.21
CA ALA A 141 9.11 16.52 -2.27
C ALA A 141 9.65 17.92 -2.64
N GLY A 142 9.23 18.49 -3.78
CA GLY A 142 9.68 19.81 -4.22
C GLY A 142 11.11 19.83 -4.78
N LEU A 143 11.63 18.70 -5.26
CA LEU A 143 12.94 18.64 -5.89
C LEU A 143 12.93 19.33 -7.27
N PRO A 144 14.01 20.02 -7.68
CA PRO A 144 14.10 20.74 -8.95
C PRO A 144 14.33 19.77 -10.14
N VAL A 145 13.37 18.88 -10.39
CA VAL A 145 13.50 17.79 -11.39
C VAL A 145 13.61 18.28 -12.83
N SER A 146 13.16 19.50 -13.13
CA SER A 146 13.21 20.11 -14.46
C SER A 146 14.52 20.85 -14.76
N GLU A 147 15.36 21.08 -13.75
CA GLU A 147 16.61 21.82 -13.89
C GLU A 147 17.75 20.90 -14.35
N ALA A 148 18.83 21.49 -14.84
CA ALA A 148 20.06 20.79 -15.22
C ALA A 148 20.91 20.40 -13.99
N THR A 149 20.26 19.87 -12.96
CA THR A 149 20.85 19.48 -11.67
C THR A 149 20.37 18.08 -11.29
N GLY A 150 21.26 17.24 -10.77
CA GLY A 150 20.89 15.90 -10.31
C GLY A 150 20.16 15.93 -8.97
N SER A 151 18.91 15.50 -8.95
CA SER A 151 18.10 15.31 -7.74
C SER A 151 17.99 13.82 -7.42
N MET A 152 18.45 13.39 -6.25
CA MET A 152 18.28 12.01 -5.79
C MET A 152 17.06 11.89 -4.88
N VAL A 153 16.22 10.90 -5.13
CA VAL A 153 15.08 10.54 -4.28
C VAL A 153 15.21 9.09 -3.84
N VAL A 154 14.87 8.83 -2.58
CA VAL A 154 14.76 7.50 -1.98
C VAL A 154 13.36 7.38 -1.38
N ASP A 155 12.49 6.61 -2.03
CA ASP A 155 11.12 6.38 -1.60
C ASP A 155 11.00 4.99 -0.96
N ILE A 156 10.73 4.95 0.35
CA ILE A 156 10.56 3.71 1.12
C ILE A 156 9.07 3.48 1.32
N GLY A 157 8.51 2.59 0.48
CA GLY A 157 7.11 2.19 0.54
C GLY A 157 6.86 0.98 1.44
N GLY A 158 5.69 0.35 1.25
CA GLY A 158 5.30 -0.88 1.94
C GLY A 158 6.12 -2.09 1.49
N GLY A 159 6.05 -2.44 0.20
CA GLY A 159 6.74 -3.62 -0.34
C GLY A 159 8.12 -3.33 -0.96
N THR A 160 8.35 -2.09 -1.37
CA THR A 160 9.52 -1.69 -2.16
C THR A 160 10.18 -0.45 -1.60
N THR A 161 11.48 -0.32 -1.90
CA THR A 161 12.21 0.93 -1.80
C THR A 161 12.70 1.27 -3.20
N GLU A 162 12.36 2.45 -3.70
CA GLU A 162 12.76 2.95 -5.00
C GLU A 162 13.79 4.08 -4.82
N VAL A 163 14.86 4.03 -5.60
CA VAL A 163 15.90 5.04 -5.64
C VAL A 163 16.01 5.55 -7.05
N ALA A 164 16.00 6.87 -7.23
CA ALA A 164 16.23 7.47 -8.54
C ALA A 164 17.07 8.74 -8.46
N VAL A 165 17.81 9.00 -9.53
CA VAL A 165 18.47 10.28 -9.82
C VAL A 165 17.78 10.89 -11.02
N ILE A 166 17.31 12.13 -10.88
CA ILE A 166 16.46 12.82 -11.85
C ILE A 166 17.12 14.14 -12.24
N SER A 167 17.06 14.48 -13.53
CA SER A 167 17.51 15.77 -14.09
C SER A 167 16.78 16.04 -15.41
N LEU A 168 16.48 17.29 -15.72
CA LEU A 168 15.82 17.70 -16.98
C LEU A 168 14.52 16.90 -17.29
N ASN A 169 13.69 16.66 -16.28
CA ASN A 169 12.47 15.83 -16.30
C ASN A 169 12.71 14.35 -16.69
N GLY A 170 13.96 13.89 -16.71
CA GLY A 170 14.34 12.53 -17.04
C GLY A 170 14.92 11.80 -15.83
N VAL A 171 14.55 10.53 -15.69
CA VAL A 171 15.22 9.60 -14.76
C VAL A 171 16.56 9.19 -15.38
N VAL A 172 17.66 9.64 -14.78
CA VAL A 172 19.04 9.36 -15.22
C VAL A 172 19.49 7.99 -14.72
N TYR A 173 19.13 7.67 -13.48
CA TYR A 173 19.39 6.39 -12.85
C TYR A 173 18.19 5.99 -12.01
N SER A 174 17.88 4.70 -11.99
CA SER A 174 16.86 4.14 -11.11
C SER A 174 17.23 2.74 -10.66
N SER A 175 16.91 2.43 -9.41
CA SER A 175 16.99 1.09 -8.86
C SER A 175 15.81 0.87 -7.92
N SER A 176 15.34 -0.38 -7.83
CA SER A 176 14.22 -0.75 -6.98
C SER A 176 14.53 -2.07 -6.30
N VAL A 177 14.26 -2.15 -4.99
CA VAL A 177 14.43 -3.37 -4.20
C VAL A 177 13.13 -3.71 -3.50
N ARG A 178 12.82 -5.02 -3.40
CA ARG A 178 11.63 -5.54 -2.70
C ARG A 178 11.86 -5.61 -1.18
N ILE A 179 12.23 -4.46 -0.63
CA ILE A 179 12.48 -4.22 0.79
C ILE A 179 11.79 -2.90 1.13
N GLY A 180 10.87 -2.93 2.08
CA GLY A 180 10.15 -1.76 2.57
C GLY A 180 9.55 -2.04 3.94
N GLY A 181 8.49 -1.31 4.28
CA GLY A 181 7.74 -1.45 5.53
C GLY A 181 7.34 -2.90 5.88
N ASP A 182 6.95 -3.70 4.90
CA ASP A 182 6.53 -5.10 5.08
C ASP A 182 7.69 -5.97 5.56
N ARG A 183 8.92 -5.75 5.06
CA ARG A 183 10.12 -6.45 5.53
C ARG A 183 10.52 -6.04 6.93
N PHE A 184 10.30 -4.78 7.30
CA PHE A 184 10.53 -4.32 8.67
C PHE A 184 9.57 -5.01 9.64
N ASP A 185 8.30 -5.15 9.27
CA ASP A 185 7.30 -5.84 10.07
C ASP A 185 7.65 -7.33 10.23
N GLU A 186 8.04 -8.01 9.15
CA GLU A 186 8.56 -9.39 9.21
C GLU A 186 9.76 -9.53 10.15
N ALA A 187 10.70 -8.58 10.12
CA ALA A 187 11.86 -8.58 11.00
C ALA A 187 11.46 -8.47 12.48
N ILE A 188 10.49 -7.60 12.79
CA ILE A 188 9.93 -7.43 14.13
C ILE A 188 9.22 -8.71 14.61
N ILE A 189 8.37 -9.33 13.77
CA ILE A 189 7.71 -10.60 14.09
C ILE A 189 8.74 -11.68 14.43
N ASN A 190 9.77 -11.80 13.60
CA ASN A 190 10.83 -12.80 13.78
C ASN A 190 11.68 -12.52 15.03
N TYR A 191 11.94 -11.25 15.35
CA TYR A 191 12.61 -10.84 16.57
C TYR A 191 11.80 -11.27 17.81
N VAL A 192 10.51 -10.90 17.86
CA VAL A 192 9.63 -11.25 18.98
C VAL A 192 9.51 -12.77 19.16
N ARG A 193 9.40 -13.50 18.05
CA ARG A 193 9.37 -14.97 18.05
C ARG A 193 10.62 -15.59 18.66
N ARG A 194 11.81 -15.10 18.28
CA ARG A 194 13.09 -15.67 18.72
C ARG A 194 13.43 -15.29 20.16
N ASN A 195 13.15 -14.06 20.57
CA ASN A 195 13.61 -13.54 21.86
C ASN A 195 12.57 -13.75 22.99
N TYR A 196 11.28 -13.84 22.65
CA TYR A 196 10.19 -13.97 23.63
C TYR A 196 9.34 -15.23 23.43
N GLY A 197 9.70 -16.11 22.48
CA GLY A 197 8.96 -17.36 22.23
C GLY A 197 7.50 -17.15 21.83
N SER A 198 7.15 -15.98 21.30
CA SER A 198 5.77 -15.54 21.10
C SER A 198 5.50 -15.13 19.66
N LEU A 199 4.33 -15.48 19.14
CA LEU A 199 3.86 -15.06 17.83
C LEU A 199 3.01 -13.79 17.95
N ILE A 200 3.31 -12.81 17.11
CA ILE A 200 2.49 -11.61 16.90
C ILE A 200 2.08 -11.52 15.43
N GLY A 201 0.94 -10.88 15.16
CA GLY A 201 0.48 -10.64 13.79
C GLY A 201 1.09 -9.38 13.17
N GLU A 202 0.96 -9.24 11.86
CA GLU A 202 1.47 -8.10 11.08
C GLU A 202 1.02 -6.75 11.63
N ALA A 203 -0.27 -6.58 11.95
CA ALA A 203 -0.78 -5.33 12.51
C ALA A 203 -0.12 -4.94 13.85
N THR A 204 0.23 -5.93 14.68
CA THR A 204 0.95 -5.67 15.93
C THR A 204 2.40 -5.28 15.66
N ALA A 205 3.05 -5.92 14.68
CA ALA A 205 4.42 -5.59 14.27
C ALA A 205 4.51 -4.20 13.64
N GLU A 206 3.57 -3.83 12.75
CA GLU A 206 3.47 -2.50 12.17
C GLU A 206 3.28 -1.43 13.27
N ARG A 207 2.49 -1.75 14.30
CA ARG A 207 2.32 -0.85 15.45
C ARG A 207 3.63 -0.67 16.24
N ILE A 208 4.35 -1.75 16.53
CA ILE A 208 5.66 -1.69 17.19
C ILE A 208 6.63 -0.82 16.37
N LYS A 209 6.67 -1.03 15.04
CA LYS A 209 7.48 -0.24 14.11
C LYS A 209 7.20 1.26 14.22
N HIS A 210 5.94 1.65 14.28
CA HIS A 210 5.56 3.07 14.35
C HIS A 210 5.76 3.70 15.73
N GLU A 211 5.52 2.97 16.81
CA GLU A 211 5.59 3.53 18.17
C GLU A 211 7.04 3.60 18.70
N ILE A 212 7.85 2.57 18.45
CA ILE A 212 9.19 2.44 19.05
C ILE A 212 10.30 2.09 18.05
N GLY A 213 9.99 1.86 16.77
CA GLY A 213 11.00 1.53 15.76
C GLY A 213 11.93 2.71 15.46
N SER A 214 13.24 2.45 15.39
CA SER A 214 14.24 3.43 14.95
C SER A 214 15.39 2.75 14.20
N ALA A 215 15.89 3.42 13.16
CA ALA A 215 17.09 3.00 12.42
C ALA A 215 18.39 3.59 12.99
N TYR A 216 18.29 4.53 13.93
CA TYR A 216 19.42 5.17 14.60
C TYR A 216 19.26 5.06 16.12
N PRO A 217 20.33 4.82 16.90
CA PRO A 217 20.24 4.76 18.36
C PRO A 217 19.64 6.07 18.90
N GLY A 218 18.55 5.97 19.64
CA GLY A 218 17.99 7.10 20.38
C GLY A 218 18.65 7.22 21.75
N ASP A 219 18.52 8.39 22.37
CA ASP A 219 19.00 8.62 23.74
C ASP A 219 18.12 7.92 24.80
N GLU A 220 16.87 7.62 24.46
CA GLU A 220 15.90 6.97 25.34
C GLU A 220 15.51 5.58 24.82
N VAL A 221 15.51 4.60 25.74
CA VAL A 221 14.93 3.27 25.47
C VAL A 221 13.41 3.40 25.56
N ARG A 222 12.73 3.04 24.47
CA ARG A 222 11.26 2.98 24.43
C ARG A 222 10.82 1.54 24.46
N GLU A 223 9.78 1.28 25.25
CA GLU A 223 9.15 -0.03 25.37
C GLU A 223 7.67 0.08 25.02
N ILE A 224 7.09 -1.02 24.57
CA ILE A 224 5.67 -1.08 24.19
C ILE A 224 5.04 -2.37 24.68
N GLU A 225 3.88 -2.30 25.33
CA GLU A 225 3.17 -3.51 25.69
C GLU A 225 2.42 -4.08 24.48
N VAL A 226 2.69 -5.35 24.12
CA VAL A 226 1.99 -6.06 23.04
C VAL A 226 1.44 -7.41 23.49
N ARG A 227 0.36 -7.86 22.85
CA ARG A 227 -0.19 -9.21 23.04
C ARG A 227 0.29 -10.13 21.92
N GLY A 228 0.85 -11.28 22.31
CA GLY A 228 1.22 -12.37 21.41
C GLY A 228 0.64 -13.70 21.87
N ARG A 229 0.79 -14.74 21.06
CA ARG A 229 0.50 -16.12 21.43
C ARG A 229 1.80 -16.84 21.78
N ASN A 230 1.93 -17.31 23.00
CA ASN A 230 3.09 -18.09 23.43
C ASN A 230 3.14 -19.42 22.65
N LEU A 231 4.31 -19.77 22.13
CA LEU A 231 4.49 -20.99 21.34
C LEU A 231 4.51 -22.27 22.18
N ALA A 232 4.98 -22.20 23.43
CA ALA A 232 5.05 -23.34 24.33
C ALA A 232 3.69 -23.65 24.98
N GLU A 233 2.99 -22.60 25.43
CA GLU A 233 1.75 -22.75 26.21
C GLU A 233 0.47 -22.56 25.38
N GLY A 234 0.58 -21.96 24.19
CA GLY A 234 -0.59 -21.66 23.33
C GLY A 234 -1.50 -20.53 23.84
N VAL A 235 -1.19 -19.94 25.00
CA VAL A 235 -1.98 -18.87 25.65
C VAL A 235 -1.50 -17.48 25.21
N SER A 236 -2.36 -16.47 25.33
CA SER A 236 -1.98 -15.08 25.07
C SER A 236 -1.11 -14.52 26.20
N THR A 237 0.01 -13.89 25.85
CA THR A 237 0.96 -13.31 26.79
C THR A 237 1.23 -11.84 26.45
N ARG A 238 1.46 -11.02 27.49
CA ARG A 238 1.91 -9.62 27.39
C ARG A 238 3.43 -9.59 27.27
N LEU A 239 3.95 -8.78 26.35
CA LEU A 239 5.39 -8.63 26.10
C LEU A 239 5.76 -7.14 26.14
N LEU A 240 6.98 -6.85 26.60
CA LEU A 240 7.62 -5.54 26.54
C LEU A 240 8.91 -5.65 25.68
N PRO A 241 8.76 -5.65 24.35
CA PRO A 241 9.87 -5.48 23.41
C PRO A 241 10.43 -4.06 23.38
#